data_AF-A0A328AQU3-F1
#
_entry.id   AF-A0A328AQU3-F1
#
_cell.length_a   1.000
_cell.length_b   1.000
_cell.length_c   1.000
_cell.angle_alpha   90.00
_cell.angle_beta   90.00
_cell.angle_gamma   90.00
#
_symmetry.space_group_name_H-M   'P 1'
#
loop_
_entity.id
_entity.type
_entity.pdbx_description
1 polymer ?
#
loop_
_entity_poly.entity_id
_entity_poly.type
_entity_poly.pdbx_seq_one_letter_code
_entity_poly.pdbx_strand_id
1 'polypeptide(L)' 'MSEFLFYGLDEAGQTAFSERLQGSDTEALRTLARERLSRFHTVEIWQGPLCIVRLRRKAAEQA' A
#
# COMPACT_ATOMS: atom_id res chain seq x y z
N MET A 1 -8.21 18.83 -0.29
CA MET A 1 -7.27 17.76 -0.65
C MET A 1 -7.54 16.59 0.27
N SER A 2 -7.62 15.36 -0.24
CA SER A 2 -7.89 14.17 0.57
C SER A 2 -6.59 13.73 1.24
N GLU A 3 -6.66 13.44 2.55
CA GLU A 3 -5.56 12.83 3.29
C GLU A 3 -5.63 11.31 3.14
N PHE A 4 -4.51 10.69 2.82
CA PHE A 4 -4.39 9.24 2.75
C PHE A 4 -3.30 8.75 3.70
N LEU A 5 -3.50 7.55 4.24
CA LEU A 5 -2.52 6.83 5.03
C LEU A 5 -1.98 5.67 4.21
N PHE A 6 -0.70 5.71 3.91
CA PHE A 6 0.02 4.65 3.25
C PHE A 6 0.68 3.76 4.29
N TYR A 7 0.45 2.45 4.21
CA TYR A 7 1.08 1.46 5.07
C TYR A 7 1.82 0.43 4.23
N GLY A 8 3.08 0.18 4.61
CA GLY A 8 3.84 -0.99 4.18
C GLY A 8 3.80 -2.03 5.30
N LEU A 9 3.30 -3.22 4.99
CA LEU A 9 3.19 -4.34 5.91
C LEU A 9 4.21 -5.44 5.56
N ASP A 10 4.75 -6.07 6.59
CA ASP A 10 5.62 -7.23 6.48
C ASP A 10 4.85 -8.54 6.23
N GLU A 11 5.57 -9.68 6.25
CA GLU A 11 4.97 -11.01 6.05
C GLU A 11 4.00 -11.43 7.16
N ALA A 12 4.20 -10.93 8.39
CA ALA A 12 3.32 -11.14 9.53
C ALA A 12 2.10 -10.20 9.51
N GLY A 13 2.02 -9.27 8.55
CA GLY A 13 0.98 -8.26 8.45
C GLY A 13 1.16 -7.09 9.43
N GLN A 14 2.34 -6.94 10.02
CA GLN A 14 2.66 -5.82 10.91
C GLN A 14 3.10 -4.61 10.10
N THR A 15 2.77 -3.42 10.60
CA THR A 15 3.18 -2.15 9.98
C THR A 15 4.67 -1.94 10.12
N ALA A 16 5.41 -2.14 9.03
CA ALA A 16 6.83 -1.84 8.93
C ALA A 16 7.08 -0.39 8.47
N PHE A 17 6.09 0.24 7.82
CA PHE A 17 6.18 1.60 7.31
C PHE A 17 4.81 2.28 7.32
N SER A 18 4.79 3.58 7.64
CA SER A 18 3.59 4.42 7.51
C SER A 18 3.94 5.82 7.03
N GLU A 19 3.17 6.37 6.09
CA GLU A 19 3.35 7.71 5.58
C GLU A 19 2.00 8.37 5.30
N ARG A 20 1.89 9.67 5.59
CA ARG A 20 0.73 10.46 5.17
C ARG A 20 0.97 10.99 3.76
N LEU A 21 0.04 10.69 2.86
CA LEU A 21 0.07 11.18 1.50
C LEU A 21 -0.97 12.29 1.34
N GLN A 22 -0.57 13.34 0.62
CA GLN A 22 -1.50 14.32 0.08
C GLN A 22 -1.70 14.00 -1.39
N GLY A 23 -2.95 13.76 -1.79
CA GLY A 23 -3.24 13.39 -3.17
C GLY A 23 -4.71 13.52 -3.49
N SER A 24 -5.04 13.26 -4.75
CA SER A 24 -6.43 13.17 -5.23
C SER A 24 -6.63 12.00 -6.20
N ASP A 25 -5.56 11.53 -6.84
CA ASP A 25 -5.63 10.57 -7.94
C ASP A 25 -5.40 9.12 -7.48
N THR A 26 -6.38 8.25 -7.74
CA THR A 26 -6.32 6.84 -7.33
C THR A 26 -5.33 6.02 -8.17
N GLU A 27 -5.08 6.38 -9.44
CA GLU A 27 -4.09 5.70 -10.27
C GLU A 27 -2.67 5.99 -9.79
N ALA A 28 -2.40 7.23 -9.37
CA ALA A 28 -1.13 7.60 -8.75
C ALA A 28 -0.89 6.77 -7.47
N LEU A 29 -1.92 6.62 -6.62
CA LEU A 29 -1.85 5.80 -5.41
C LEU A 29 -1.60 4.32 -5.73
N ARG A 30 -2.24 3.78 -6.77
CA ARG A 30 -1.99 2.40 -7.22
C ARG A 30 -0.59 2.19 -7.74
N THR A 31 -0.06 3.16 -8.50
CA THR A 31 1.31 3.12 -9.02
C THR A 31 2.31 3.13 -7.87
N LEU A 32 2.15 4.05 -6.92
CA LEU A 32 2.97 4.10 -5.70
C LEU A 32 2.92 2.78 -4.93
N ALA A 33 1.73 2.21 -4.75
CA ALA A 33 1.59 0.94 -4.04
C ALA A 33 2.34 -0.21 -4.74
N ARG A 34 2.28 -0.27 -6.08
CA ARG A 34 3.00 -1.27 -6.88
C ARG A 34 4.52 -1.15 -6.75
N GLU A 35 5.06 0.06 -6.81
CA GLU A 35 6.50 0.28 -6.66
C GLU A 35 7.01 -0.19 -5.29
N ARG A 36 6.20 0.03 -4.25
CA ARG A 36 6.52 -0.30 -2.86
C ARG A 36 6.36 -1.79 -2.52
N LEU A 37 5.67 -2.57 -3.34
CA LEU A 37 5.63 -4.04 -3.22
C LEU A 37 7.01 -4.70 -3.41
N SER A 38 8.00 -3.99 -3.96
CA SER A 38 9.40 -4.45 -3.98
C SER A 38 10.05 -4.47 -2.59
N ARG A 39 9.54 -3.66 -1.66
CA ARG A 39 10.08 -3.50 -0.29
C ARG A 39 9.20 -4.12 0.79
N PHE A 40 7.88 -4.10 0.60
CA PHE A 40 6.91 -4.62 1.56
C PHE A 40 6.19 -5.83 1.00
N HIS A 41 5.74 -6.71 1.89
CA HIS A 41 4.96 -7.89 1.50
C HIS A 41 3.55 -7.52 1.08
N THR A 42 2.93 -6.61 1.84
CA THR A 42 1.63 -6.03 1.53
C THR A 42 1.74 -4.51 1.64
N VAL A 43 1.02 -3.80 0.77
CA VAL A 43 0.90 -2.36 0.82
C VAL A 43 -0.58 -2.00 0.86
N GLU A 44 -0.94 -1.08 1.75
CA GLU A 44 -2.30 -0.61 1.93
C GLU A 44 -2.34 0.92 1.88
N ILE A 45 -3.38 1.47 1.28
CA ILE A 45 -3.66 2.90 1.27
C ILE A 45 -5.09 3.11 1.75
N TRP A 46 -5.23 3.95 2.76
CA TRP A 46 -6.48 4.21 3.46
C TRP A 46 -6.87 5.68 3.32
N GLN A 47 -8.16 5.93 3.20
CA GLN A 47 -8.77 7.25 3.26
C GLN A 47 -9.77 7.26 4.41
N GLY A 48 -9.35 7.76 5.58
CA GLY A 48 -10.12 7.58 6.81
C GLY A 48 -10.38 6.09 7.09
N PRO A 49 -11.64 5.65 7.25
CA PRO A 49 -11.97 4.25 7.54
C PRO A 49 -11.94 3.32 6.31
N LEU A 50 -11.73 3.84 5.10
CA LEU A 50 -11.84 3.07 3.86
C LEU A 50 -10.46 2.68 3.32
N CYS A 51 -10.21 1.37 3.14
CA CYS A 51 -9.04 0.89 2.39
C CYS A 51 -9.34 0.97 0.89
N ILE A 52 -8.65 1.87 0.18
CA ILE A 52 -8.90 2.14 -1.25
C ILE A 52 -7.94 1.39 -2.16
N VAL A 53 -6.74 1.07 -1.68
CA VAL A 53 -5.75 0.27 -2.40
C VAL A 53 -5.17 -0.73 -1.44
N ARG A 54 -5.25 -2.02 -1.80
CA ARG A 54 -4.51 -3.07 -1.12
C ARG A 54 -3.86 -3.96 -2.16
N LEU A 55 -2.54 -4.02 -2.13
CA LEU A 55 -1.76 -4.91 -2.99
C LEU A 55 -0.90 -5.81 -2.11
N ARG A 56 -0.80 -7.07 -2.49
CA ARG A 56 0.09 -8.03 -1.86
C ARG A 56 1.02 -8.58 -2.92
N ARG A 57 2.28 -8.82 -2.54
CA ARG A 57 3.22 -9.54 -3.40
C ARG A 57 2.62 -10.90 -3.67
N LYS A 58 2.37 -11.23 -4.94
CA LYS A 58 2.00 -12.60 -5.32
C LYS A 58 3.15 -13.46 -4.82
N ALA A 59 2.86 -14.45 -3.97
CA ALA A 59 3.85 -15.48 -3.69
C ALA A 59 4.29 -15.98 -5.08
N ALA A 60 5.59 -15.86 -5.39
CA ALA A 60 6.10 -16.41 -6.63
C ALA A 60 5.65 -17.87 -6.64
N GLU A 61 4.73 -18.21 -7.55
CA GLU A 61 4.40 -19.61 -7.82
C GLU A 61 5.74 -20.24 -8.18
N GLN A 62 6.31 -21.00 -7.25
CA GLN A 62 7.40 -21.91 -7.54
C GLN A 62 6.80 -22.96 -8.48
N ALA A 63 6.98 -22.72 -9.77
CA ALA A 63 6.80 -23.70 -10.84
C ALA A 63 8.17 -24.18 -11.29
#